data_AF-A0A839T0R9-F1
#
_entry.id   AF-A0A839T0R9-F1
#
_cell.length_a   1.000
_cell.length_b   1.000
_cell.length_c   1.000
_cell.angle_alpha   90.00
_cell.angle_beta   90.00
_cell.angle_gamma   90.00
#
_symmetry.space_group_name_H-M   'P 1'
#
loop_
_entity.id
_entity.type
_entity.pdbx_description
1 polymer ?
#
loop_
_entity_poly.entity_id
_entity_poly.type
_entity_poly.pdbx_seq_one_letter_code
_entity_poly.pdbx_strand_id
1 'polypeptide(L)'
;MVGRFIGSLLLRKFAPGKLLACAAAIVIVLIILSANSTGFVAGWSLLAVGLFNSIMFPTIFTLASEGLGERAAEGSGLICCAIVGGAIVPPLTGYAADLTTLAASLAIPAICYAGISGYGWYARRPKVIA
;
A
#
# COMPACT_ATOMS: atom_id res chain seq x y z
N MET A 1 0.58 -14.11 -6.94
CA MET A 1 0.31 -14.13 -8.40
C MET A 1 -1.15 -13.82 -8.71
N VAL A 2 -2.13 -14.48 -8.08
CA VAL A 2 -3.58 -14.25 -8.33
C VAL A 2 -4.03 -12.80 -8.08
N GLY A 3 -3.59 -12.18 -6.98
CA GLY A 3 -3.92 -10.77 -6.67
C GLY A 3 -3.48 -9.79 -7.76
N ARG A 4 -2.30 -9.97 -8.35
CA ARG A 4 -1.81 -9.13 -9.45
C ARG A 4 -2.62 -9.30 -10.74
N PHE A 5 -3.13 -10.49 -11.03
CA PHE A 5 -4.00 -10.73 -12.19
C PHE A 5 -5.37 -10.07 -12.04
N ILE A 6 -5.98 -10.19 -10.86
CA ILE A 6 -7.28 -9.56 -10.56
C ILE A 6 -7.11 -8.04 -10.49
N GLY A 7 -6.03 -7.56 -9.86
CA GLY A 7 -5.70 -6.15 -9.76
C GLY A 7 -5.37 -5.49 -11.09
N SER A 8 -4.61 -6.16 -11.97
CA SER A 8 -4.32 -5.64 -13.31
C SER A 8 -5.56 -5.58 -14.19
N LEU A 9 -6.48 -6.54 -14.05
CA LEU A 9 -7.80 -6.48 -14.69
C LEU A 9 -8.65 -5.31 -14.18
N LEU A 10 -8.62 -5.03 -12.86
CA LEU A 10 -9.34 -3.89 -12.27
C LEU A 10 -8.72 -2.54 -12.66
N LEU A 11 -7.39 -2.44 -12.69
CA LEU A 11 -6.64 -1.26 -13.18
C LEU A 11 -6.96 -0.93 -14.64
N ARG A 12 -7.33 -1.94 -15.44
CA ARG A 12 -7.72 -1.77 -16.83
C ARG A 12 -9.13 -1.17 -16.99
N LYS A 13 -9.99 -1.28 -15.96
CA LYS A 13 -11.37 -0.74 -15.96
C LYS A 13 -11.54 0.53 -15.13
N PHE A 14 -10.68 0.78 -14.13
CA PHE A 14 -10.82 1.90 -13.20
C PHE A 14 -9.54 2.74 -13.11
N ALA A 15 -9.71 4.05 -12.89
CA ALA A 15 -8.59 4.96 -12.72
C ALA A 15 -7.66 4.50 -11.58
N PRO A 16 -6.34 4.41 -11.81
CA PRO A 16 -5.38 3.80 -10.89
C PRO A 16 -5.38 4.47 -9.50
N GLY A 17 -5.55 5.79 -9.43
CA GLY A 17 -5.64 6.52 -8.16
C GLY A 17 -6.88 6.14 -7.33
N LYS A 18 -8.04 5.89 -7.97
CA LYS A 18 -9.25 5.44 -7.26
C LYS A 18 -9.06 4.04 -6.68
N LEU A 19 -8.44 3.15 -7.45
CA LEU A 19 -8.20 1.78 -7.04
C LEU A 19 -7.20 1.72 -5.88
N LEU A 20 -6.12 2.52 -5.94
CA LEU A 20 -5.13 2.60 -4.86
C LEU A 20 -5.78 3.03 -3.55
N ALA A 21 -6.58 4.10 -3.57
CA ALA A 21 -7.26 4.60 -2.37
C ALA A 21 -8.25 3.57 -1.79
N CYS A 22 -9.05 2.91 -2.64
CA CYS A 22 -9.96 1.86 -2.19
C CYS A 22 -9.22 0.64 -1.63
N ALA A 23 -8.15 0.18 -2.29
CA ALA A 23 -7.35 -0.94 -1.81
C ALA A 23 -6.68 -0.62 -0.46
N ALA A 24 -6.14 0.59 -0.31
CA ALA A 24 -5.52 1.04 0.93
C ALA A 24 -6.54 1.13 2.07
N ALA A 25 -7.74 1.64 1.79
CA ALA A 25 -8.83 1.66 2.77
C ALA A 25 -9.24 0.24 3.22
N ILE A 26 -9.36 -0.71 2.29
CA ILE A 26 -9.67 -2.11 2.60
C ILE A 26 -8.57 -2.74 3.47
N VAL A 27 -7.29 -2.45 3.18
CA VAL A 27 -6.17 -2.92 3.99
C VAL A 27 -6.19 -2.36 5.41
N ILE A 28 -6.51 -1.06 5.59
CA ILE A 28 -6.64 -0.47 6.92
C ILE A 28 -7.72 -1.19 7.73
N VAL A 29 -8.87 -1.48 7.11
CA VAL A 29 -9.96 -2.23 7.76
C VAL A 29 -9.52 -3.65 8.12
N LEU A 30 -8.80 -4.34 7.23
CA LEU A 30 -8.24 -5.69 7.48
C LEU A 30 -7.23 -5.69 8.62
N ILE A 31 -6.38 -4.66 8.73
CA ILE A 31 -5.40 -4.52 9.82
C ILE A 31 -6.12 -4.31 11.16
N ILE A 32 -7.15 -3.46 11.19
CA ILE A 32 -7.97 -3.24 12.40
C ILE A 32 -8.68 -4.54 12.80
N LEU A 33 -9.24 -5.28 11.84
CA LEU A 33 -9.84 -6.59 12.06
C LEU A 33 -8.82 -7.60 12.60
N SER A 34 -7.62 -7.62 12.03
CA SER A 34 -6.53 -8.49 12.50
C SER A 34 -6.02 -8.10 13.89
N ALA A 35 -6.07 -6.82 14.26
CA ALA A 35 -5.67 -6.36 15.60
C ALA A 35 -6.70 -6.75 16.68
N ASN A 36 -7.99 -6.87 16.32
CA ASN A 36 -9.07 -7.24 17.23
C ASN A 36 -9.41 -8.75 17.21
N SER A 37 -8.86 -9.51 16.27
CA SER A 37 -9.10 -10.95 16.15
C SER A 37 -7.85 -11.76 16.50
N THR A 38 -8.05 -12.98 17.00
CA THR A 38 -6.97 -13.90 17.37
C THR A 38 -7.10 -15.23 16.61
N GLY A 39 -5.98 -15.94 16.45
CA GLY A 39 -5.95 -17.25 15.78
C GLY A 39 -6.09 -17.17 14.26
N PHE A 40 -6.88 -18.08 13.68
CA PHE A 40 -7.01 -18.25 12.23
C PHE A 40 -7.52 -17.00 11.50
N VAL A 41 -8.40 -16.22 12.13
CA VAL A 41 -8.98 -15.00 11.51
C VAL A 41 -7.91 -13.94 11.27
N ALA A 42 -6.97 -13.76 12.20
CA ALA A 42 -5.85 -12.84 12.01
C ALA A 42 -4.92 -13.30 10.88
N GLY A 43 -4.65 -14.61 10.79
CA GLY A 43 -3.83 -15.19 9.72
C GLY A 43 -4.42 -14.97 8.32
N TRP A 44 -5.72 -15.26 8.14
CA TRP A 44 -6.41 -15.01 6.88
C TRP A 44 -6.49 -13.52 6.53
N SER A 45 -6.63 -12.65 7.54
CA SER A 45 -6.67 -11.19 7.36
C SER A 45 -5.33 -10.66 6.84
N LEU A 46 -4.21 -11.08 7.45
CA LEU A 46 -2.87 -10.69 7.01
C LEU A 46 -2.52 -11.24 5.63
N LEU A 47 -2.94 -12.47 5.30
CA LEU A 47 -2.82 -13.01 3.95
C LEU A 47 -3.57 -12.16 2.92
N ALA A 48 -4.79 -11.73 3.24
CA ALA A 48 -5.55 -10.82 2.39
C ALA A 48 -4.85 -9.46 2.23
N VAL A 49 -4.25 -8.90 3.28
CA VAL A 49 -3.42 -7.68 3.19
C VAL A 49 -2.28 -7.87 2.20
N GLY A 50 -1.57 -9.00 2.25
CA GLY A 50 -0.51 -9.32 1.29
C GLY A 50 -0.99 -9.37 -0.17
N LEU A 51 -2.22 -9.84 -0.39
CA LEU A 51 -2.84 -9.88 -1.71
C LEU A 51 -3.09 -8.48 -2.27
N PHE A 52 -3.61 -7.55 -1.46
CA PHE A 52 -3.82 -6.16 -1.86
C PHE A 52 -2.50 -5.40 -2.07
N ASN A 53 -1.49 -5.66 -1.24
CA ASN A 53 -0.18 -5.02 -1.34
C ASN A 53 0.51 -5.31 -2.69
N SER A 54 0.27 -6.50 -3.27
CA SER A 54 0.81 -6.90 -4.57
C SER A 54 0.34 -6.01 -5.74
N ILE A 55 -0.82 -5.36 -5.61
CA ILE A 55 -1.39 -4.45 -6.62
C ILE A 55 -0.97 -3.00 -6.36
N MET A 56 -0.76 -2.64 -5.09
CA MET A 56 -0.39 -1.27 -4.71
C MET A 56 0.95 -0.85 -5.29
N PHE A 57 1.99 -1.68 -5.18
CA PHE A 57 3.33 -1.33 -5.65
C PHE A 57 3.39 -0.95 -7.15
N PRO A 58 2.89 -1.78 -8.10
CA PRO A 58 2.89 -1.39 -9.51
C PRO A 58 1.99 -0.18 -9.78
N THR A 59 0.88 -0.02 -9.03
CA THR A 59 -0.01 1.13 -9.18
C THR A 59 0.67 2.44 -8.77
N ILE A 60 1.37 2.46 -7.62
CA ILE A 60 2.16 3.60 -7.16
C ILE A 60 3.25 3.94 -8.18
N PHE A 61 3.95 2.92 -8.69
CA PHE A 61 5.01 3.10 -9.67
C PHE A 61 4.49 3.69 -10.99
N THR A 62 3.34 3.21 -11.47
CA THR A 62 2.68 3.76 -12.65
C THR A 62 2.27 5.21 -12.41
N LEU A 63 1.54 5.51 -11.33
CA LEU A 63 1.08 6.87 -11.00
C LEU A 63 2.23 7.87 -10.80
N ALA A 64 3.33 7.42 -10.19
CA ALA A 64 4.48 8.27 -9.92
C ALA A 64 5.39 8.47 -11.16
N SER A 65 5.31 7.58 -12.15
CA SER A 65 6.02 7.73 -13.43
C SER A 65 5.16 8.45 -14.48
N GLU A 66 3.84 8.51 -14.29
CA GLU A 66 2.89 9.17 -15.17
C GLU A 66 3.14 10.69 -15.18
N GLY A 67 3.38 11.26 -16.37
CA GLY A 67 3.64 12.69 -16.55
C GLY A 67 5.11 13.13 -16.42
N LEU A 68 6.06 12.22 -16.17
CA LEU A 68 7.50 12.59 -16.10
C LEU A 68 8.22 12.62 -17.46
N GLY A 69 7.63 12.06 -18.53
CA GLY A 69 8.23 12.04 -19.87
C GLY A 69 9.64 11.44 -19.87
N GLU A 70 10.62 12.18 -20.40
CA GLU A 70 12.06 11.81 -20.40
C GLU A 70 12.64 11.52 -19.01
N ARG A 71 12.05 12.09 -17.95
CA ARG A 71 12.54 11.93 -16.57
C ARG A 71 11.93 10.73 -15.83
N ALA A 72 11.15 9.88 -16.51
CA ALA A 72 10.55 8.70 -15.90
C ALA A 72 11.61 7.73 -15.32
N ALA A 73 12.79 7.63 -15.94
CA ALA A 73 13.90 6.83 -15.44
C ALA A 73 14.46 7.35 -14.09
N GLU A 74 14.58 8.67 -13.93
CA GLU A 74 14.99 9.28 -12.66
C GLU A 74 13.92 9.08 -11.57
N GLY A 75 12.65 9.30 -11.91
CA GLY A 75 11.53 9.14 -10.98
C GLY A 75 11.38 7.72 -10.47
N SER A 76 11.48 6.73 -11.36
CA SER A 76 11.48 5.31 -10.97
C SER A 76 12.67 4.92 -10.09
N GLY A 77 13.86 5.48 -10.38
CA GLY A 77 15.05 5.29 -9.54
C GLY A 77 14.82 5.79 -8.10
N LEU A 78 14.23 6.97 -7.94
CA LEU A 78 13.88 7.52 -6.62
C LEU A 78 12.87 6.65 -5.86
N ILE A 79 11.86 6.11 -6.54
CA ILE A 79 10.89 5.19 -5.93
C ILE A 79 11.60 3.92 -5.46
N CYS A 80 12.53 3.37 -6.25
CA CYS A 80 13.32 2.21 -5.85
C CYS A 80 14.18 2.49 -4.61
N CYS A 81 14.79 3.68 -4.51
CA CYS A 81 15.51 4.08 -3.30
C CYS A 81 14.56 4.20 -2.08
N ALA A 82 13.33 4.67 -2.28
CA ALA A 82 12.33 4.79 -1.21
C ALA A 82 11.86 3.43 -0.65
N ILE A 83 12.14 2.30 -1.33
CA ILE A 83 11.87 0.94 -0.81
C ILE A 83 12.65 0.68 0.49
N VAL A 84 13.69 1.45 0.81
CA VAL A 84 14.39 1.41 2.11
C VAL A 84 13.45 1.53 3.31
N GLY A 85 12.29 2.19 3.15
CA GLY A 85 11.25 2.23 4.18
C GLY A 85 10.78 0.84 4.61
N GLY A 86 10.78 -0.13 3.70
CA GLY A 86 10.46 -1.53 4.00
C GLY A 86 11.50 -2.24 4.87
N ALA A 87 12.73 -1.72 4.98
CA ALA A 87 13.73 -2.20 5.94
C ALA A 87 13.63 -1.50 7.30
N ILE A 88 13.02 -0.30 7.35
CA ILE A 88 12.92 0.53 8.55
C ILE A 88 11.63 0.22 9.33
N VAL A 89 10.51 0.05 8.64
CA VAL A 89 9.19 -0.13 9.25
C VAL A 89 9.04 -1.47 10.00
N PRO A 90 9.49 -2.64 9.48
CA PRO A 90 9.34 -3.91 10.19
C PRO A 90 10.11 -3.98 11.52
N PRO A 91 11.39 -3.55 11.63
CA PRO A 91 12.08 -3.47 12.91
C PRO A 91 11.42 -2.52 13.90
N LEU A 92 10.92 -1.36 13.42
CA LEU A 92 10.15 -0.43 14.26
C LEU A 92 8.88 -1.07 14.80
N THR A 93 8.18 -1.83 13.95
CA THR A 93 6.95 -2.54 14.33
C THR A 93 7.25 -3.68 15.30
N GLY A 94 8.36 -4.41 15.11
CA GLY A 94 8.83 -5.47 16.01
C GLY A 94 9.24 -4.92 17.38
N TYR A 95 10.03 -3.84 17.40
CA TYR A 95 10.41 -3.18 18.64
C TYR A 95 9.21 -2.62 19.41
N ALA A 96 8.23 -2.04 18.69
CA ALA A 96 6.97 -1.63 19.30
C ALA A 96 6.19 -2.84 19.85
N ALA A 97 6.26 -4.01 19.21
CA ALA A 97 5.59 -5.23 19.65
C ALA A 97 6.21 -5.82 20.91
N ASP A 98 7.52 -5.67 21.08
CA ASP A 98 8.23 -6.08 22.30
C ASP A 98 7.92 -5.17 23.50
N LEU A 99 7.62 -3.88 23.27
CA LEU A 99 7.31 -2.92 24.34
C LEU A 99 5.81 -2.80 24.66
N THR A 100 4.93 -3.14 23.72
CA THR A 100 3.47 -2.96 23.84
C THR A 100 2.71 -4.27 23.58
N THR A 101 1.48 -4.19 23.07
CA THR A 101 0.72 -5.34 22.59
C THR A 101 0.78 -5.43 21.06
N LEU A 102 0.69 -6.64 20.53
CA LEU A 102 0.69 -6.90 19.08
C LEU A 102 -0.32 -6.02 18.32
N ALA A 103 -1.48 -5.78 18.94
CA ALA A 103 -2.54 -4.91 18.40
C ALA A 103 -2.12 -3.44 18.29
N ALA A 104 -1.41 -2.90 19.30
CA ALA A 104 -0.90 -1.52 19.26
C ALA A 104 0.22 -1.37 18.23
N SER A 105 1.02 -2.41 18.00
CA SER A 105 2.10 -2.38 17.01
C SER A 105 1.58 -2.36 15.57
N LEU A 106 0.41 -2.95 15.32
CA LEU A 106 -0.29 -2.88 14.03
C LEU A 106 -0.76 -1.46 13.68
N ALA A 107 -0.72 -0.49 14.61
CA ALA A 107 -0.99 0.91 14.30
C ALA A 107 0.07 1.53 13.38
N ILE A 108 1.34 1.10 13.49
CA ILE A 108 2.44 1.61 12.65
C ILE A 108 2.17 1.32 11.16
N PRO A 109 1.95 0.07 10.73
CA PRO A 109 1.60 -0.21 9.34
C PRO A 109 0.25 0.42 8.94
N ALA A 110 -0.73 0.53 9.85
CA ALA A 110 -1.99 1.21 9.55
C ALA A 110 -1.77 2.69 9.16
N ILE A 111 -0.87 3.40 9.84
CA ILE A 111 -0.48 4.78 9.50
C ILE A 111 0.22 4.83 8.13
N CYS A 112 1.09 3.88 7.82
CA CYS A 112 1.72 3.78 6.50
C CYS A 112 0.66 3.61 5.40
N TYR A 113 -0.32 2.72 5.59
CA TYR A 113 -1.41 2.53 4.64
C TYR A 113 -2.35 3.73 4.55
N ALA A 114 -2.54 4.49 5.64
CA ALA A 114 -3.26 5.76 5.61
C ALA A 114 -2.54 6.79 4.71
N GLY A 115 -1.21 6.87 4.79
CA GLY A 115 -0.40 7.68 3.87
C GLY A 115 -0.57 7.27 2.40
N ILE A 116 -0.56 5.96 2.11
CA ILE A 116 -0.80 5.42 0.77
C ILE A 116 -2.22 5.76 0.29
N SER A 117 -3.22 5.66 1.16
CA SER A 117 -4.60 6.06 0.86
C SER A 117 -4.72 7.54 0.51
N GLY A 118 -4.05 8.41 1.28
CA GLY A 118 -3.96 9.84 1.02
C GLY A 118 -3.30 10.15 -0.33
N TYR A 119 -2.19 9.47 -0.64
CA TYR A 119 -1.54 9.55 -1.96
C TYR A 119 -2.48 9.12 -3.09
N GLY A 120 -3.22 8.02 -2.91
CA GLY A 120 -4.21 7.56 -3.89
C GLY A 120 -5.32 8.56 -4.13
N TRP A 121 -5.80 9.25 -3.08
CA TRP A 121 -6.78 10.32 -3.24
C TRP A 121 -6.18 11.52 -3.95
N TYR A 122 -5.00 12.00 -3.54
CA TYR A 122 -4.35 13.14 -4.18
C TYR A 122 -4.07 12.88 -5.67
N ALA A 123 -3.57 11.68 -5.99
CA ALA A 123 -3.26 11.27 -7.35
C ALA A 123 -4.49 10.84 -8.18
N ARG A 124 -5.73 10.92 -7.64
CA ARG A 124 -6.98 10.78 -8.44
C ARG A 124 -7.13 11.88 -9.48
N ARG A 125 -6.46 13.02 -9.31
CA ARG A 125 -6.51 14.12 -10.27
C ARG A 125 -5.28 14.02 -11.16
N PRO A 126 -5.37 13.43 -12.36
CA PRO A 126 -4.26 13.57 -13.30
C PRO A 126 -4.10 15.06 -13.54
N LYS A 127 -2.94 15.61 -13.18
CA LYS A 127 -2.56 16.93 -13.68
C LYS A 127 -2.41 16.72 -15.18
N VAL A 128 -3.41 17.17 -15.94
CA VAL A 128 -3.27 17.41 -17.36
C VAL A 128 -2.20 18.48 -17.46
N ILE A 129 -0.97 18.05 -17.73
CA ILE A 129 0.11 18.96 -18.09
C ILE A 129 -0.20 19.32 -19.54
N ALA A 130 -0.89 20.45 -19.71
CA ALA A 130 -1.08 21.10 -21.00
C ALA A 130 0.21 21.81 -21.41
#